data_AF-A0A960UR84-F1
#
_entry.id   AF-A0A960UR84-F1
#
_cell.length_a   1.000
_cell.length_b   1.000
_cell.length_c   1.000
_cell.angle_alpha   90.00
_cell.angle_beta   90.00
_cell.angle_gamma   90.00
#
_symmetry.space_group_name_H-M   'P 1'
#
loop_
_entity.id
_entity.type
_entity.pdbx_description
1 polymer ?
#
loop_
_entity_poly.entity_id
_entity_poly.type
_entity_poly.pdbx_seq_one_letter_code
_entity_poly.pdbx_strand_id
1 'polypeptide(L)'
;MNPFSGPKPAASAGSKGILALRLGLSGCLATGLALFLLQTSACDVWGGPSYTVVVDPGHGGAPTAGNDDKWDPVTKKYLSPYLYGMRYGKYEEHKIMLDLARRVDKYLKLTETEEGWKEFEKILRQVSDQKEFTRIRLRSVMSRDEGWQQRGLGADHPDVNAPFRLYDFPDRKHPGQMVPGRLSYINGEKPYLVVSLHMNPAGPGNDGGMAAVLAPGYSTFDKLRRISLGKEKPEAFDFLPWADYWLINQSGWNRLEIATADTWVYFHGFWIKKNMKEPWLEKNRGLRHNMIQWRYRDPEGWVERARKGGPGPYAMKYSDFRAEGPFWEREKALPEHWRREAAVPGTSIEFGGDNHYASNELMRFVQYGSRKLDAKLAEQGKKAIPDIVDPFVSTYSLPTLVNAVVAYLEIGHLDVKKDRTFILNNKDVIARSLAVGIYSLFAGLELKSYDGPYRPASKPLDFKKYEEYEKGNYFKIVTD
;
A
#
# COMPACT_ATOMS: atom_id res chain seq x y z
N MET A 1 -55.76 20.64 39.43
CA MET A 1 -56.41 21.35 38.30
C MET A 1 -55.45 21.22 37.12
N ASN A 2 -55.79 20.65 35.96
CA ASN A 2 -57.07 20.08 35.50
C ASN A 2 -56.99 18.54 35.27
N PRO A 3 -58.14 17.85 34.99
CA PRO A 3 -58.24 16.38 35.00
C PRO A 3 -58.58 15.77 33.61
N PHE A 4 -59.17 14.55 33.60
CA PHE A 4 -59.61 13.70 32.46
C PHE A 4 -58.50 12.90 31.74
N SER A 5 -58.71 11.65 31.29
CA SER A 5 -59.68 10.56 31.64
C SER A 5 -59.24 9.21 31.02
N GLY A 6 -59.67 8.06 31.57
CA GLY A 6 -59.41 6.69 31.02
C GLY A 6 -60.38 6.26 29.89
N PRO A 7 -60.50 4.96 29.48
CA PRO A 7 -60.27 3.72 30.27
C PRO A 7 -59.50 2.55 29.55
N LYS A 8 -59.65 1.30 30.06
CA LYS A 8 -59.02 -0.03 29.69
C LYS A 8 -60.00 -0.91 28.84
N PRO A 9 -59.86 -2.25 28.54
CA PRO A 9 -58.84 -3.34 28.79
C PRO A 9 -58.25 -3.92 27.46
N ALA A 10 -57.80 -5.17 27.19
CA ALA A 10 -57.74 -6.56 27.78
C ALA A 10 -56.40 -7.26 27.32
N ALA A 11 -55.95 -8.51 27.60
CA ALA A 11 -56.45 -9.89 27.93
C ALA A 11 -56.98 -10.72 26.71
N SER A 12 -56.68 -12.02 26.49
CA SER A 12 -55.90 -13.06 27.22
C SER A 12 -55.58 -14.34 26.38
N ALA A 13 -54.54 -15.12 26.75
CA ALA A 13 -54.36 -16.61 26.62
C ALA A 13 -54.56 -17.34 25.26
N GLY A 14 -54.03 -18.55 24.99
CA GLY A 14 -53.12 -19.46 25.73
C GLY A 14 -53.04 -20.89 25.11
N SER A 15 -52.25 -21.80 25.71
CA SER A 15 -51.97 -23.21 25.29
C SER A 15 -51.19 -23.38 23.97
N LYS A 16 -50.19 -24.27 23.79
CA LYS A 16 -49.89 -25.68 24.20
C LYS A 16 -50.62 -26.76 23.39
N GLY A 17 -49.87 -27.44 22.52
CA GLY A 17 -50.21 -28.73 21.94
C GLY A 17 -48.95 -29.56 21.68
N ILE A 18 -48.88 -30.76 22.23
CA ILE A 18 -47.85 -31.78 21.92
C ILE A 18 -48.59 -32.97 21.33
N LEU A 19 -48.14 -33.47 20.18
CA LEU A 19 -48.40 -34.85 19.80
C LEU A 19 -47.21 -35.39 19.01
N ALA A 20 -46.69 -36.53 19.44
CA ALA A 20 -45.67 -37.28 18.71
C ALA A 20 -46.35 -38.45 17.99
N LEU A 21 -45.92 -38.75 16.76
CA LEU A 21 -46.27 -39.99 16.08
C LEU A 21 -45.00 -40.61 15.50
N ARG A 22 -44.66 -41.82 15.99
CA ARG A 22 -43.66 -42.68 15.35
C ARG A 22 -44.39 -43.64 14.41
N LEU A 23 -44.06 -43.58 13.13
CA LEU A 23 -44.09 -44.72 12.22
C LEU A 23 -42.91 -44.52 11.26
N GLY A 24 -42.24 -45.62 10.89
CA GLY A 24 -41.16 -45.59 9.92
C GLY A 24 -40.99 -46.96 9.30
N LEU A 25 -40.49 -47.00 8.07
CA LEU A 25 -39.96 -48.20 7.42
C LEU A 25 -39.19 -47.82 6.15
N SER A 26 -38.26 -48.70 5.78
CA SER A 26 -37.66 -48.90 4.45
C SER A 26 -37.18 -47.68 3.67
N GLY A 27 -35.87 -47.47 3.72
CA GLY A 27 -35.16 -46.53 2.85
C GLY A 27 -35.20 -46.88 1.36
N CYS A 28 -34.80 -45.89 0.57
CA CYS A 28 -34.39 -46.04 -0.82
C CYS A 28 -33.10 -45.23 -1.01
N LEU A 29 -32.20 -45.65 -1.90
CA LEU A 29 -30.95 -44.93 -2.12
C LEU A 29 -31.22 -43.62 -2.86
N ALA A 30 -30.78 -42.50 -2.28
CA ALA A 30 -30.65 -41.22 -2.97
C ALA A 30 -29.22 -40.72 -2.79
N THR A 31 -28.43 -40.72 -3.86
CA THR A 31 -27.07 -40.17 -3.87
C THR A 31 -27.14 -38.66 -3.68
N GLY A 32 -26.82 -38.20 -2.47
CA GLY A 32 -26.78 -36.78 -2.12
C GLY A 32 -25.67 -36.05 -2.87
N LEU A 33 -25.99 -35.56 -4.07
CA LEU A 33 -25.10 -34.70 -4.84
C LEU A 33 -24.94 -33.37 -4.09
N ALA A 34 -23.79 -33.19 -3.43
CA ALA A 34 -23.48 -31.97 -2.70
C ALA A 34 -23.32 -30.80 -3.69
N LEU A 35 -24.40 -30.02 -3.86
CA LEU A 35 -24.36 -28.76 -4.61
C LEU A 35 -23.44 -27.78 -3.87
N PHE A 36 -22.18 -27.71 -4.29
CA PHE A 36 -21.34 -26.56 -4.03
C PHE A 36 -22.01 -25.34 -4.67
N LEU A 37 -22.63 -24.50 -3.85
CA LEU A 37 -23.04 -23.17 -4.24
C LEU A 37 -21.79 -22.33 -4.48
N LEU A 38 -21.27 -22.42 -5.70
CA LEU A 38 -20.33 -21.46 -6.26
C LEU A 38 -20.95 -20.07 -6.13
N GLN A 39 -20.49 -19.29 -5.15
CA GLN A 39 -20.80 -17.85 -5.12
C GLN A 39 -20.26 -17.24 -6.40
N THR A 40 -21.17 -16.79 -7.26
CA THR A 40 -20.83 -16.20 -8.54
C THR A 40 -20.22 -14.82 -8.32
N SER A 41 -18.90 -14.77 -8.07
CA SER A 41 -18.07 -13.69 -8.58
C SER A 41 -18.50 -13.46 -10.02
N ALA A 42 -18.97 -12.26 -10.34
CA ALA A 42 -19.64 -12.01 -11.61
C ALA A 42 -18.75 -12.44 -12.78
N CYS A 43 -19.20 -13.44 -13.54
CA CYS A 43 -18.48 -13.93 -14.71
C CYS A 43 -18.44 -12.81 -15.75
N ASP A 44 -17.32 -12.07 -15.76
CA ASP A 44 -16.91 -11.27 -16.90
C ASP A 44 -16.91 -12.17 -18.15
N VAL A 45 -17.11 -11.59 -19.34
CA VAL A 45 -17.29 -12.31 -20.62
C VAL A 45 -16.08 -13.21 -20.97
N TRP A 46 -14.99 -13.03 -20.21
CA TRP A 46 -13.69 -13.70 -20.30
C TRP A 46 -13.52 -14.93 -19.39
N GLY A 47 -14.45 -15.20 -18.47
CA GLY A 47 -14.50 -16.44 -17.66
C GLY A 47 -13.42 -16.65 -16.58
N GLY A 48 -12.46 -15.73 -16.42
CA GLY A 48 -11.42 -15.75 -15.38
C GLY A 48 -11.61 -14.68 -14.30
N PRO A 49 -10.94 -14.79 -13.13
CA PRO A 49 -11.01 -13.77 -12.08
C PRO A 49 -10.32 -12.46 -12.53
N SER A 50 -10.81 -11.34 -12.00
CA SER A 50 -10.40 -9.99 -12.40
C SER A 50 -9.95 -9.15 -11.21
N TYR A 51 -8.71 -8.67 -11.25
CA TYR A 51 -8.06 -7.92 -10.17
C TYR A 51 -7.64 -6.53 -10.67
N THR A 52 -7.88 -5.48 -9.89
CA THR A 52 -7.34 -4.15 -10.19
C THR A 52 -5.94 -4.01 -9.59
N VAL A 53 -4.99 -3.60 -10.43
CA VAL A 53 -3.60 -3.27 -10.06
C VAL A 53 -3.35 -1.81 -10.41
N VAL A 54 -2.87 -1.01 -9.44
CA VAL A 54 -2.43 0.36 -9.72
C VAL A 54 -0.91 0.41 -9.81
N VAL A 55 -0.39 0.88 -10.94
CA VAL A 55 1.04 1.19 -11.15
C VAL A 55 1.25 2.67 -10.81
N ASP A 56 2.03 2.94 -9.77
CA ASP A 56 2.22 4.27 -9.20
C ASP A 56 3.64 4.81 -9.49
N PRO A 57 3.86 5.51 -10.62
CA PRO A 57 5.16 6.13 -10.89
C PRO A 57 5.44 7.28 -9.91
N GLY A 58 6.54 7.16 -9.18
CA GLY A 58 6.96 8.09 -8.14
C GLY A 58 6.96 9.56 -8.60
N HIS A 59 6.62 10.45 -7.67
CA HIS A 59 6.61 11.90 -7.88
C HIS A 59 5.70 12.33 -9.05
N GLY A 60 6.13 13.29 -9.88
CA GLY A 60 5.42 13.75 -11.09
C GLY A 60 5.35 15.27 -11.25
N GLY A 61 5.29 16.00 -10.13
CA GLY A 61 5.18 17.45 -10.06
C GLY A 61 6.49 18.23 -10.30
N ALA A 62 6.35 19.55 -10.40
CA ALA A 62 7.40 20.56 -10.49
C ALA A 62 8.07 20.82 -9.12
N PRO A 63 9.32 21.32 -9.09
CA PRO A 63 10.00 21.67 -7.85
C PRO A 63 9.58 23.07 -7.41
N THR A 64 8.69 23.17 -6.43
CA THR A 64 8.16 24.43 -5.91
C THR A 64 8.94 24.93 -4.69
N ALA A 65 9.07 26.26 -4.54
CA ALA A 65 9.93 26.90 -3.54
C ALA A 65 9.32 27.00 -2.11
N GLY A 66 8.16 26.38 -1.88
CA GLY A 66 7.41 26.44 -0.62
C GLY A 66 6.46 25.27 -0.46
N ASN A 67 5.66 25.27 0.61
CA ASN A 67 4.74 24.16 0.89
C ASN A 67 3.58 24.09 -0.13
N ASP A 68 3.36 22.89 -0.67
CA ASP A 68 2.54 22.64 -1.87
C ASP A 68 1.96 21.20 -1.92
N ASP A 69 2.38 20.33 -1.00
CA ASP A 69 1.79 19.02 -0.74
C ASP A 69 1.26 18.95 0.71
N LYS A 70 0.34 18.01 0.98
CA LYS A 70 -0.24 17.75 2.31
C LYS A 70 -1.00 18.95 2.86
N TRP A 71 -2.13 19.30 2.23
CA TRP A 71 -3.04 20.30 2.77
C TRP A 71 -3.66 19.80 4.09
N ASP A 72 -3.46 20.56 5.16
CA ASP A 72 -4.05 20.31 6.46
C ASP A 72 -5.28 21.23 6.69
N PRO A 73 -6.50 20.66 6.79
CA PRO A 73 -7.71 21.42 7.12
C PRO A 73 -7.67 22.11 8.50
N VAL A 74 -6.86 21.63 9.46
CA VAL A 74 -6.76 22.22 10.81
C VAL A 74 -6.10 23.60 10.75
N THR A 75 -4.88 23.68 10.22
CA THR A 75 -4.12 24.93 10.05
C THR A 75 -4.47 25.72 8.79
N LYS A 76 -5.20 25.12 7.83
CA LYS A 76 -5.51 25.68 6.49
C LYS A 76 -4.24 26.03 5.69
N LYS A 77 -3.26 25.12 5.69
CA LYS A 77 -1.96 25.27 5.01
C LYS A 77 -1.49 23.94 4.42
N TYR A 78 -0.65 23.99 3.40
CA TYR A 78 0.18 22.85 3.01
C TYR A 78 1.30 22.64 4.06
N LEU A 79 1.58 21.40 4.42
CA LEU A 79 2.55 21.04 5.47
C LEU A 79 3.91 20.57 4.96
N SER A 80 4.08 20.36 3.64
CA SER A 80 5.41 20.10 3.06
C SER A 80 5.55 20.68 1.65
N PRO A 81 6.78 20.97 1.19
CA PRO A 81 7.03 21.24 -0.23
C PRO A 81 6.69 20.02 -1.07
N TYR A 82 6.47 20.23 -2.37
CA TYR A 82 6.32 19.12 -3.29
C TYR A 82 7.63 18.32 -3.38
N LEU A 83 7.56 17.01 -3.15
CA LEU A 83 8.71 16.13 -3.29
C LEU A 83 8.91 15.80 -4.77
N TYR A 84 9.91 16.44 -5.40
CA TYR A 84 10.20 16.29 -6.83
C TYR A 84 10.72 14.90 -7.24
N GLY A 85 11.35 14.19 -6.30
CA GLY A 85 12.19 13.03 -6.60
C GLY A 85 13.63 13.41 -6.89
N MET A 86 14.50 12.41 -7.03
CA MET A 86 15.93 12.58 -7.20
C MET A 86 16.30 13.11 -8.59
N ARG A 87 17.41 13.88 -8.65
CA ARG A 87 17.98 14.42 -9.89
C ARG A 87 19.48 14.13 -9.94
N TYR A 88 19.96 13.59 -11.06
CA TYR A 88 21.38 13.34 -11.29
C TYR A 88 21.79 13.84 -12.69
N GLY A 89 22.38 15.03 -12.76
CA GLY A 89 22.67 15.70 -14.02
C GLY A 89 21.40 15.92 -14.85
N LYS A 90 21.32 15.30 -16.03
CA LYS A 90 20.13 15.35 -16.91
C LYS A 90 19.03 14.33 -16.58
N TYR A 91 19.25 13.46 -15.60
CA TYR A 91 18.33 12.38 -15.24
C TYR A 91 17.46 12.80 -14.06
N GLU A 92 16.15 12.55 -14.16
CA GLU A 92 15.16 12.92 -13.15
C GLU A 92 14.24 11.72 -12.90
N GLU A 93 14.09 11.33 -11.64
CA GLU A 93 13.37 10.12 -11.22
C GLU A 93 11.95 10.06 -11.79
N HIS A 94 11.17 11.14 -11.66
CA HIS A 94 9.76 11.19 -12.03
C HIS A 94 9.49 10.89 -13.52
N LYS A 95 10.48 11.14 -14.39
CA LYS A 95 10.44 10.81 -15.83
C LYS A 95 10.82 9.36 -16.09
N ILE A 96 11.84 8.84 -15.40
CA ILE A 96 12.31 7.45 -15.56
C ILE A 96 11.24 6.48 -15.04
N MET A 97 10.64 6.78 -13.89
CA MET A 97 9.56 5.99 -13.31
C MET A 97 8.29 6.04 -14.16
N LEU A 98 7.99 7.16 -14.83
CA LEU A 98 6.85 7.23 -15.75
C LEU A 98 7.06 6.40 -17.03
N ASP A 99 8.25 6.45 -17.65
CA ASP A 99 8.61 5.60 -18.80
C ASP A 99 8.55 4.11 -18.44
N LEU A 100 9.00 3.74 -17.23
CA LEU A 100 8.90 2.36 -16.76
C LEU A 100 7.45 1.95 -16.44
N ALA A 101 6.70 2.77 -15.71
CA ALA A 101 5.32 2.47 -15.32
C ALA A 101 4.40 2.30 -16.53
N ARG A 102 4.52 3.15 -17.56
CA ARG A 102 3.78 3.02 -18.84
C ARG A 102 4.08 1.69 -19.55
N ARG A 103 5.28 1.12 -19.37
CA ARG A 103 5.64 -0.20 -19.93
C ARG A 103 5.07 -1.33 -19.10
N VAL A 104 5.12 -1.24 -17.76
CA VAL A 104 4.48 -2.22 -16.86
C VAL A 104 2.98 -2.28 -17.16
N ASP A 105 2.32 -1.12 -17.20
CA ASP A 105 0.90 -0.97 -17.55
C ASP A 105 0.55 -1.60 -18.91
N LYS A 106 1.35 -1.32 -19.96
CA LYS A 106 1.21 -1.96 -21.27
C LYS A 106 1.27 -3.49 -21.18
N TYR A 107 2.20 -4.05 -20.42
CA TYR A 107 2.36 -5.51 -20.29
C TYR A 107 1.27 -6.15 -19.42
N LEU A 108 0.76 -5.47 -18.40
CA LEU A 108 -0.39 -5.94 -17.62
C LEU A 108 -1.68 -5.92 -18.46
N LYS A 109 -1.89 -4.89 -19.28
CA LYS A 109 -3.05 -4.75 -20.19
C LYS A 109 -3.16 -5.85 -21.25
N LEU A 110 -2.08 -6.57 -21.53
CA LEU A 110 -2.15 -7.79 -22.34
C LEU A 110 -3.11 -8.83 -21.72
N THR A 111 -3.22 -8.90 -20.39
CA THR A 111 -4.12 -9.86 -19.73
C THR A 111 -5.62 -9.55 -19.92
N GLU A 112 -5.99 -8.42 -20.53
CA GLU A 112 -7.39 -7.98 -20.65
C GLU A 112 -8.11 -8.42 -21.93
N THR A 113 -7.45 -9.06 -22.91
CA THR A 113 -8.08 -9.65 -24.12
C THR A 113 -7.55 -11.06 -24.42
N GLU A 114 -8.04 -11.73 -25.48
CA GLU A 114 -7.52 -13.05 -25.88
C GLU A 114 -6.21 -12.97 -26.64
N GLU A 115 -6.10 -11.99 -27.53
CA GLU A 115 -4.93 -11.68 -28.35
C GLU A 115 -3.80 -11.21 -27.45
N GLY A 116 -4.12 -10.30 -26.53
CA GLY A 116 -3.21 -9.86 -25.48
C GLY A 116 -2.76 -11.03 -24.60
N TRP A 117 -3.68 -11.90 -24.16
CA TRP A 117 -3.32 -13.06 -23.33
C TRP A 117 -2.34 -13.98 -24.06
N LYS A 118 -2.56 -14.26 -25.35
CA LYS A 118 -1.63 -15.04 -26.19
C LYS A 118 -0.25 -14.40 -26.31
N GLU A 119 -0.14 -13.06 -26.31
CA GLU A 119 1.16 -12.37 -26.25
C GLU A 119 1.78 -12.40 -24.84
N PHE A 120 0.99 -12.26 -23.78
CA PHE A 120 1.46 -12.35 -22.39
C PHE A 120 2.00 -13.75 -22.06
N GLU A 121 1.31 -14.79 -22.55
CA GLU A 121 1.71 -16.18 -22.39
C GLU A 121 3.08 -16.47 -23.01
N LYS A 122 3.43 -15.83 -24.14
CA LYS A 122 4.79 -15.92 -24.72
C LYS A 122 5.86 -15.33 -23.80
N ILE A 123 5.52 -14.36 -22.95
CA ILE A 123 6.42 -13.80 -21.93
C ILE A 123 6.53 -14.77 -20.74
N LEU A 124 5.40 -15.34 -20.29
CA LEU A 124 5.40 -16.40 -19.26
C LEU A 124 6.27 -17.61 -19.67
N ARG A 125 6.10 -18.12 -20.90
CA ARG A 125 6.87 -19.26 -21.44
C ARG A 125 8.38 -19.01 -21.62
N GLN A 126 8.84 -17.76 -21.59
CA GLN A 126 10.28 -17.44 -21.52
C GLN A 126 10.85 -17.67 -20.11
N VAL A 127 10.04 -17.51 -19.06
CA VAL A 127 10.50 -17.54 -17.65
C VAL A 127 9.89 -18.68 -16.81
N SER A 128 9.02 -19.49 -17.40
CA SER A 128 8.36 -20.65 -16.79
C SER A 128 8.30 -21.85 -17.73
N ASP A 129 8.43 -23.06 -17.18
CA ASP A 129 8.28 -24.33 -17.91
C ASP A 129 6.89 -24.97 -17.69
N GLN A 130 5.98 -24.24 -17.01
CA GLN A 130 4.60 -24.62 -16.76
C GLN A 130 3.85 -24.84 -18.10
N LYS A 131 3.06 -25.91 -18.17
CA LYS A 131 2.36 -26.30 -19.41
C LYS A 131 1.22 -25.34 -19.73
N GLU A 132 0.38 -25.05 -18.74
CA GLU A 132 -0.83 -24.24 -18.84
C GLU A 132 -0.79 -23.15 -17.76
N PHE A 133 -1.20 -21.93 -18.12
CA PHE A 133 -1.18 -20.78 -17.22
C PHE A 133 -2.61 -20.38 -16.84
N THR A 134 -2.87 -20.21 -15.55
CA THR A 134 -4.17 -19.76 -15.04
C THR A 134 -4.49 -18.38 -15.63
N ARG A 135 -5.53 -18.30 -16.47
CA ARG A 135 -5.94 -17.04 -17.09
C ARG A 135 -6.64 -16.16 -16.04
N ILE A 136 -6.06 -14.99 -15.81
CA ILE A 136 -6.60 -13.94 -14.94
C ILE A 136 -6.60 -12.62 -15.71
N ARG A 137 -7.49 -11.70 -15.34
CA ARG A 137 -7.51 -10.32 -15.85
C ARG A 137 -6.87 -9.39 -14.82
N LEU A 138 -5.82 -8.67 -15.22
CA LEU A 138 -5.20 -7.62 -14.41
C LEU A 138 -5.58 -6.26 -14.99
N ARG A 139 -6.68 -5.68 -14.49
CA ARG A 139 -7.11 -4.33 -14.84
C ARG A 139 -6.04 -3.35 -14.36
N SER A 140 -5.22 -2.86 -15.29
CA SER A 140 -4.10 -1.99 -14.96
C SER A 140 -4.47 -0.52 -15.09
N VAL A 141 -4.18 0.24 -14.05
CA VAL A 141 -4.43 1.68 -13.94
C VAL A 141 -3.16 2.37 -13.48
N MET A 142 -2.89 3.58 -13.96
CA MET A 142 -1.74 4.38 -13.53
C MET A 142 -2.17 5.50 -12.58
N SER A 143 -1.43 5.73 -11.50
CA SER A 143 -1.75 6.83 -10.54
C SER A 143 -1.62 8.24 -11.15
N ARG A 144 -0.85 8.34 -12.24
CA ARG A 144 -0.73 9.46 -13.18
C ARG A 144 -0.20 8.91 -14.50
N ASP A 145 -0.67 9.44 -15.62
CA ASP A 145 -0.19 9.11 -16.97
C ASP A 145 0.80 10.16 -17.51
N GLU A 146 0.73 11.41 -17.03
CA GLU A 146 1.62 12.52 -17.35
C GLU A 146 2.58 12.93 -16.21
N GLY A 147 3.40 13.96 -16.46
CA GLY A 147 4.14 14.72 -15.45
C GLY A 147 4.01 16.22 -15.72
N TRP A 148 4.48 17.06 -14.79
CA TRP A 148 4.21 18.51 -14.82
C TRP A 148 4.60 19.23 -16.11
N GLN A 149 5.62 18.76 -16.83
CA GLN A 149 6.05 19.34 -18.10
C GLN A 149 5.02 19.21 -19.23
N GLN A 150 4.00 18.36 -19.10
CA GLN A 150 2.89 18.24 -20.07
C GLN A 150 1.75 19.24 -19.79
N ARG A 151 1.69 19.82 -18.58
CA ARG A 151 0.56 20.64 -18.09
C ARG A 151 0.32 21.96 -18.81
N GLY A 152 1.29 22.46 -19.58
CA GLY A 152 1.28 23.83 -20.11
C GLY A 152 1.39 24.91 -19.03
N LEU A 153 1.84 24.56 -17.81
CA LEU A 153 1.96 25.47 -16.67
C LEU A 153 3.44 25.64 -16.27
N GLY A 154 3.82 26.85 -15.86
CA GLY A 154 5.14 27.14 -15.28
C GLY A 154 5.34 26.45 -13.93
N ALA A 155 6.59 26.20 -13.55
CA ALA A 155 6.95 25.57 -12.27
C ALA A 155 6.61 26.45 -11.04
N ASP A 156 6.38 27.73 -11.27
CA ASP A 156 5.92 28.76 -10.34
C ASP A 156 4.38 28.83 -10.23
N HIS A 157 3.63 28.21 -11.16
CA HIS A 157 2.18 28.30 -11.17
C HIS A 157 1.56 27.47 -10.02
N PRO A 158 0.73 28.06 -9.13
CA PRO A 158 0.26 27.39 -7.90
C PRO A 158 -0.68 26.16 -8.09
N ASP A 159 -1.05 25.82 -9.33
CA ASP A 159 -1.75 24.56 -9.69
C ASP A 159 -0.91 23.59 -10.53
N VAL A 160 0.39 23.87 -10.76
CA VAL A 160 1.29 22.99 -11.53
C VAL A 160 1.34 21.58 -10.94
N ASN A 161 1.24 21.49 -9.61
CA ASN A 161 1.31 20.25 -8.86
C ASN A 161 -0.03 19.63 -8.50
N ALA A 162 -1.16 20.24 -8.86
CA ALA A 162 -2.48 19.77 -8.47
C ALA A 162 -2.74 18.27 -8.76
N PRO A 163 -2.44 17.71 -9.96
CA PRO A 163 -2.67 16.28 -10.22
C PRO A 163 -1.68 15.33 -9.51
N PHE A 164 -0.57 15.87 -8.98
CA PHE A 164 0.55 15.08 -8.47
C PHE A 164 0.68 15.14 -6.95
N ARG A 165 -0.10 16.00 -6.27
CA ARG A 165 -0.22 16.08 -4.81
C ARG A 165 -0.64 14.73 -4.24
N LEU A 166 0.01 14.31 -3.15
CA LEU A 166 -0.19 12.98 -2.57
C LEU A 166 -1.49 12.92 -1.75
N TYR A 167 -1.90 14.06 -1.20
CA TYR A 167 -3.08 14.25 -0.35
C TYR A 167 -4.10 15.18 -1.02
N ASP A 168 -5.34 15.16 -0.54
CA ASP A 168 -6.40 16.05 -1.03
C ASP A 168 -6.05 17.51 -0.81
N PHE A 169 -6.59 18.39 -1.65
CA PHE A 169 -6.33 19.83 -1.61
C PHE A 169 -7.57 20.63 -1.99
N PRO A 170 -7.71 21.89 -1.53
CA PRO A 170 -8.87 22.72 -1.87
C PRO A 170 -8.84 23.10 -3.36
N ASP A 171 -9.99 23.06 -4.02
CA ASP A 171 -10.11 23.61 -5.37
C ASP A 171 -9.99 25.15 -5.32
N ARG A 172 -9.02 25.69 -6.05
CA ARG A 172 -8.78 27.13 -6.16
C ARG A 172 -9.72 27.82 -7.16
N LYS A 173 -10.46 27.06 -7.97
CA LYS A 173 -11.55 27.54 -8.83
C LYS A 173 -12.91 27.48 -8.13
N HIS A 174 -13.11 26.53 -7.22
CA HIS A 174 -14.37 26.32 -6.50
C HIS A 174 -14.14 26.31 -4.97
N PRO A 175 -13.97 27.49 -4.34
CA PRO A 175 -13.65 27.60 -2.92
C PRO A 175 -14.63 26.83 -2.02
N GLY A 176 -14.08 25.94 -1.18
CA GLY A 176 -14.84 25.06 -0.29
C GLY A 176 -14.95 23.62 -0.79
N GLN A 177 -14.70 23.35 -2.08
CA GLN A 177 -14.58 21.99 -2.61
C GLN A 177 -13.17 21.42 -2.34
N MET A 178 -13.08 20.10 -2.17
CA MET A 178 -11.82 19.36 -1.98
C MET A 178 -11.60 18.41 -3.15
N VAL A 179 -10.48 18.57 -3.86
CA VAL A 179 -10.08 17.69 -4.97
C VAL A 179 -9.34 16.48 -4.41
N PRO A 180 -9.64 15.25 -4.89
CA PRO A 180 -8.88 14.05 -4.54
C PRO A 180 -7.40 14.17 -4.89
N GLY A 181 -6.52 13.89 -3.93
CA GLY A 181 -5.09 13.67 -4.17
C GLY A 181 -4.79 12.23 -4.58
N ARG A 182 -3.51 11.93 -4.86
CA ARG A 182 -3.07 10.63 -5.38
C ARG A 182 -3.48 9.45 -4.50
N LEU A 183 -3.45 9.57 -3.17
CA LEU A 183 -3.89 8.51 -2.24
C LEU A 183 -5.40 8.23 -2.33
N SER A 184 -6.22 9.28 -2.41
CA SER A 184 -7.67 9.17 -2.55
C SER A 184 -8.06 8.59 -3.91
N TYR A 185 -7.34 8.97 -4.97
CA TYR A 185 -7.51 8.35 -6.29
C TYR A 185 -7.16 6.84 -6.27
N ILE A 186 -6.02 6.47 -5.70
CA ILE A 186 -5.61 5.06 -5.55
C ILE A 186 -6.66 4.25 -4.77
N ASN A 187 -7.23 4.79 -3.69
CA ASN A 187 -8.32 4.15 -2.96
C ASN A 187 -9.62 4.06 -3.79
N GLY A 188 -9.91 5.09 -4.61
CA GLY A 188 -11.06 5.12 -5.53
C GLY A 188 -11.07 3.98 -6.54
N GLU A 189 -9.89 3.54 -7.01
CA GLU A 189 -9.74 2.40 -7.92
C GLU A 189 -9.95 1.03 -7.24
N LYS A 190 -10.11 0.99 -5.91
CA LYS A 190 -10.32 -0.22 -5.09
C LYS A 190 -9.35 -1.39 -5.43
N PRO A 191 -8.02 -1.16 -5.48
CA PRO A 191 -7.04 -2.13 -5.98
C PRO A 191 -6.73 -3.25 -4.98
N TYR A 192 -6.31 -4.40 -5.52
CA TYR A 192 -5.76 -5.52 -4.74
C TYR A 192 -4.27 -5.27 -4.45
N LEU A 193 -3.55 -4.77 -5.46
CA LEU A 193 -2.12 -4.46 -5.42
C LEU A 193 -1.86 -3.04 -5.92
N VAL A 194 -1.03 -2.30 -5.19
CA VAL A 194 -0.41 -1.05 -5.64
C VAL A 194 1.09 -1.28 -5.80
N VAL A 195 1.63 -1.02 -6.99
CA VAL A 195 3.07 -1.14 -7.29
C VAL A 195 3.65 0.26 -7.45
N SER A 196 4.30 0.77 -6.42
CA SER A 196 4.91 2.10 -6.44
C SER A 196 6.37 2.01 -6.88
N LEU A 197 6.76 2.82 -7.86
CA LEU A 197 8.06 2.74 -8.53
C LEU A 197 8.86 4.02 -8.27
N HIS A 198 9.99 3.89 -7.58
CA HIS A 198 10.85 4.97 -7.12
C HIS A 198 12.36 4.67 -7.32
N MET A 199 13.21 5.69 -7.18
CA MET A 199 14.68 5.55 -7.18
C MET A 199 15.37 6.43 -6.12
N ASN A 200 15.89 5.80 -5.07
CA ASN A 200 16.57 6.45 -3.96
C ASN A 200 17.86 7.22 -4.33
N PRO A 201 18.26 8.20 -3.48
CA PRO A 201 19.64 8.69 -3.39
C PRO A 201 20.48 7.74 -2.51
N ALA A 202 21.61 7.27 -3.02
CA ALA A 202 22.49 6.33 -2.28
C ALA A 202 23.43 7.06 -1.30
N GLY A 203 23.90 8.24 -1.69
CA GLY A 203 24.94 8.98 -0.98
C GLY A 203 26.36 8.42 -1.21
N PRO A 204 27.41 9.10 -0.69
CA PRO A 204 28.80 8.70 -0.90
C PRO A 204 29.11 7.34 -0.28
N GLY A 205 29.73 6.43 -1.06
CA GLY A 205 30.22 5.14 -0.58
C GLY A 205 29.18 4.00 -0.52
N ASN A 206 27.95 4.23 -0.98
CA ASN A 206 26.90 3.21 -1.07
C ASN A 206 26.93 2.53 -2.45
N ASP A 207 26.96 1.18 -2.46
CA ASP A 207 27.07 0.35 -3.67
C ASP A 207 25.77 0.25 -4.50
N GLY A 208 24.67 0.83 -4.02
CA GLY A 208 23.35 0.73 -4.62
C GLY A 208 22.70 -0.64 -4.43
N GLY A 209 21.57 -0.85 -5.09
CA GLY A 209 20.69 -2.00 -4.85
C GLY A 209 19.21 -1.62 -4.88
N MET A 210 18.34 -2.62 -4.98
CA MET A 210 16.89 -2.46 -4.90
C MET A 210 16.39 -2.72 -3.48
N ALA A 211 15.44 -1.93 -2.99
CA ALA A 211 14.89 -2.07 -1.64
C ALA A 211 13.36 -1.99 -1.60
N ALA A 212 12.76 -2.67 -0.62
CA ALA A 212 11.36 -2.49 -0.27
C ALA A 212 11.21 -1.28 0.67
N VAL A 213 10.17 -0.47 0.48
CA VAL A 213 9.81 0.62 1.40
C VAL A 213 8.59 0.19 2.22
N LEU A 214 8.77 0.10 3.53
CA LEU A 214 7.79 -0.49 4.45
C LEU A 214 7.37 0.51 5.53
N ALA A 215 6.16 0.30 6.05
CA ALA A 215 5.67 0.90 7.28
C ALA A 215 5.09 -0.22 8.16
N PRO A 216 5.43 -0.30 9.47
CA PRO A 216 4.87 -1.31 10.36
C PRO A 216 3.37 -1.13 10.60
N GLY A 217 2.77 -2.10 11.28
CA GLY A 217 1.37 -2.04 11.74
C GLY A 217 1.20 -1.34 13.09
N TYR A 218 -0.05 -1.30 13.55
CA TYR A 218 -0.44 -0.69 14.82
C TYR A 218 0.29 -1.32 16.03
N SER A 219 0.53 -2.63 16.02
CA SER A 219 1.20 -3.36 17.10
C SER A 219 2.62 -2.86 17.35
N THR A 220 3.43 -2.72 16.30
CA THR A 220 4.78 -2.16 16.40
C THR A 220 4.75 -0.70 16.85
N PHE A 221 3.84 0.11 16.31
CA PHE A 221 3.72 1.51 16.72
C PHE A 221 3.23 1.66 18.17
N ASP A 222 2.28 0.86 18.68
CA ASP A 222 1.90 0.93 20.11
C ASP A 222 3.03 0.47 21.03
N LYS A 223 3.84 -0.54 20.64
CA LYS A 223 5.05 -0.91 21.41
C LYS A 223 6.03 0.25 21.51
N LEU A 224 6.34 0.92 20.40
CA LEU A 224 7.18 2.13 20.35
C LEU A 224 6.58 3.28 21.18
N ARG A 225 5.25 3.45 21.15
CA ARG A 225 4.54 4.43 21.98
C ARG A 225 4.66 4.10 23.48
N ARG A 226 4.56 2.83 23.87
CA ARG A 226 4.74 2.41 25.26
C ARG A 226 6.16 2.69 25.76
N ILE A 227 7.20 2.48 24.94
CA ILE A 227 8.59 2.89 25.23
C ILE A 227 8.65 4.41 25.46
N SER A 228 8.11 5.19 24.52
CA SER A 228 8.07 6.67 24.62
C SER A 228 7.24 7.21 25.79
N LEU A 229 6.37 6.40 26.39
CA LEU A 229 5.60 6.73 27.60
C LEU A 229 6.22 6.17 28.89
N GLY A 230 7.41 5.56 28.83
CA GLY A 230 8.07 4.91 29.97
C GLY A 230 7.33 3.68 30.51
N LYS A 231 6.44 3.07 29.70
CA LYS A 231 5.66 1.86 30.02
C LYS A 231 6.33 0.57 29.53
N GLU A 232 7.32 0.71 28.66
CA GLU A 232 8.28 -0.32 28.27
C GLU A 232 9.69 0.28 28.41
N LYS A 233 10.72 -0.56 28.54
CA LYS A 233 12.10 -0.08 28.51
C LYS A 233 12.61 0.12 27.06
N PRO A 234 13.62 0.99 26.82
CA PRO A 234 14.20 1.20 25.50
C PRO A 234 14.64 -0.07 24.78
N GLU A 235 15.21 -1.05 25.50
CA GLU A 235 15.75 -2.29 24.95
C GLU A 235 14.64 -3.20 24.37
N ALA A 236 13.36 -2.93 24.66
CA ALA A 236 12.24 -3.58 24.01
C ALA A 236 12.14 -3.24 22.50
N PHE A 237 12.87 -2.23 22.02
CA PHE A 237 13.05 -1.92 20.60
C PHE A 237 13.88 -2.98 19.88
N ASP A 238 14.98 -3.43 20.47
CA ASP A 238 15.96 -4.31 19.81
C ASP A 238 15.41 -5.73 19.56
N PHE A 239 14.32 -6.08 20.25
CA PHE A 239 13.51 -7.29 20.02
C PHE A 239 12.32 -7.08 19.06
N LEU A 240 12.34 -6.04 18.21
CA LEU A 240 11.41 -5.88 17.08
C LEU A 240 12.09 -6.36 15.79
N PRO A 241 11.39 -7.11 14.91
CA PRO A 241 11.89 -7.42 13.56
C PRO A 241 12.23 -6.18 12.71
N TRP A 242 11.75 -5.01 13.13
CA TRP A 242 11.93 -3.71 12.48
C TRP A 242 13.18 -2.94 12.93
N ALA A 243 13.90 -3.40 13.95
CA ALA A 243 14.88 -2.60 14.69
C ALA A 243 16.03 -2.07 13.81
N ASP A 244 16.64 -2.94 12.99
CA ASP A 244 17.78 -2.60 12.14
C ASP A 244 17.41 -1.87 10.84
N TYR A 245 16.13 -1.86 10.48
CA TYR A 245 15.66 -1.41 9.17
C TYR A 245 15.12 0.03 9.16
N TRP A 246 15.11 0.70 10.33
CA TRP A 246 14.60 2.06 10.43
C TRP A 246 15.49 3.10 9.77
N LEU A 247 14.93 3.86 8.82
CA LEU A 247 15.66 4.79 7.97
C LEU A 247 16.14 6.02 8.75
N ILE A 248 17.45 6.12 9.01
CA ILE A 248 18.06 7.27 9.67
C ILE A 248 18.11 8.48 8.70
N ASN A 249 17.04 9.27 8.70
CA ASN A 249 16.84 10.44 7.83
C ASN A 249 17.15 11.79 8.51
N GLN A 250 17.56 11.79 9.79
CA GLN A 250 17.88 13.00 10.56
C GLN A 250 19.29 12.88 11.15
N SER A 251 20.17 13.83 10.80
CA SER A 251 21.57 13.80 11.24
C SER A 251 21.68 13.79 12.78
N GLY A 252 22.56 12.93 13.29
CA GLY A 252 22.83 12.76 14.72
C GLY A 252 21.72 12.06 15.51
N TRP A 253 20.78 11.37 14.87
CA TRP A 253 19.75 10.54 15.54
C TRP A 253 20.03 9.05 15.32
N ASN A 254 19.66 8.20 16.28
CA ASN A 254 19.73 6.74 16.17
C ASN A 254 18.38 6.12 15.73
N ARG A 255 18.36 4.81 15.43
CA ARG A 255 17.15 4.12 14.92
C ARG A 255 15.95 4.20 15.86
N LEU A 256 16.13 4.03 17.18
CA LEU A 256 15.06 4.16 18.18
C LEU A 256 14.52 5.60 18.26
N GLU A 257 15.39 6.61 18.18
CA GLU A 257 14.98 8.02 18.16
C GLU A 257 14.11 8.32 16.93
N ILE A 258 14.49 7.84 15.73
CA ILE A 258 13.68 7.98 14.51
C ILE A 258 12.38 7.18 14.60
N ALA A 259 12.44 5.92 15.02
CA ALA A 259 11.26 5.07 15.19
C ALA A 259 10.24 5.71 16.12
N THR A 260 10.70 6.32 17.22
CA THR A 260 9.84 7.09 18.12
C THR A 260 9.26 8.33 17.44
N ALA A 261 10.05 9.11 16.68
CA ALA A 261 9.54 10.27 15.94
C ALA A 261 8.47 9.91 14.91
N ASP A 262 8.66 8.82 14.18
CA ASP A 262 7.68 8.28 13.23
C ASP A 262 6.43 7.74 13.93
N THR A 263 6.57 7.19 15.13
CA THR A 263 5.43 6.76 15.96
C THR A 263 4.61 7.95 16.47
N TRP A 264 5.25 9.09 16.76
CA TRP A 264 4.56 10.35 17.08
C TRP A 264 3.80 10.89 15.85
N VAL A 265 4.42 10.87 14.67
CA VAL A 265 3.79 11.24 13.39
C VAL A 265 2.65 10.29 12.99
N TYR A 266 2.74 9.02 13.36
CA TYR A 266 1.70 8.03 13.14
C TYR A 266 0.44 8.35 13.95
N PHE A 267 0.57 8.55 15.27
CA PHE A 267 -0.59 8.72 16.15
C PHE A 267 -1.22 10.12 16.12
N HIS A 268 -0.44 11.20 16.23
CA HIS A 268 -0.98 12.56 16.38
C HIS A 268 -0.41 13.57 15.36
N GLY A 269 0.38 13.11 14.38
CA GLY A 269 0.76 13.95 13.24
C GLY A 269 1.88 14.96 13.46
N PHE A 270 2.64 14.89 14.56
CA PHE A 270 3.84 15.74 14.78
C PHE A 270 5.06 14.87 15.01
N TRP A 271 6.26 15.35 14.64
CA TRP A 271 7.50 14.76 15.15
C TRP A 271 7.63 14.96 16.67
N ILE A 272 8.49 14.17 17.31
CA ILE A 272 9.01 14.45 18.65
C ILE A 272 10.26 15.35 18.55
N LYS A 273 10.58 16.14 19.59
CA LYS A 273 11.90 16.77 19.71
C LYS A 273 12.93 15.75 20.24
N LYS A 274 14.23 15.98 19.99
CA LYS A 274 15.31 15.07 20.43
C LYS A 274 15.46 14.92 21.97
N ASN A 275 14.74 15.71 22.76
CA ASN A 275 14.64 15.50 24.21
C ASN A 275 13.69 14.35 24.60
N MET A 276 13.03 13.73 23.59
CA MET A 276 12.13 12.58 23.67
C MET A 276 10.92 12.76 24.60
N LYS A 277 10.45 14.01 24.79
CA LYS A 277 9.40 14.35 25.77
C LYS A 277 8.23 15.18 25.23
N GLU A 278 8.41 15.91 24.14
CA GLU A 278 7.45 16.91 23.67
C GLU A 278 7.38 16.98 22.13
N PRO A 279 6.25 17.42 21.55
CA PRO A 279 6.09 17.49 20.11
C PRO A 279 6.95 18.63 19.52
N TRP A 280 7.51 18.36 18.36
CA TRP A 280 8.18 19.35 17.52
C TRP A 280 7.11 20.02 16.64
N LEU A 281 6.52 21.10 17.13
CA LEU A 281 5.37 21.78 16.51
C LEU A 281 5.67 22.29 15.10
N GLU A 282 6.90 22.75 14.86
CA GLU A 282 7.40 23.21 13.56
C GLU A 282 7.53 22.06 12.54
N LYS A 283 7.59 20.80 13.01
CA LYS A 283 7.55 19.57 12.20
C LYS A 283 6.17 18.92 12.23
N ASN A 284 5.11 19.73 12.09
CA ASN A 284 3.77 19.25 11.81
C ASN A 284 3.74 18.45 10.49
N ARG A 285 3.15 17.25 10.53
CA ARG A 285 2.89 16.35 9.39
C ARG A 285 1.38 16.09 9.17
N GLY A 286 0.54 16.63 10.05
CA GLY A 286 -0.92 16.62 9.96
C GLY A 286 -1.56 15.32 10.45
N LEU A 287 -2.87 15.37 10.70
CA LEU A 287 -3.69 14.19 11.00
C LEU A 287 -3.99 13.44 9.69
N ARG A 288 -2.97 12.74 9.17
CA ARG A 288 -2.88 12.26 7.78
C ARG A 288 -4.07 11.41 7.31
N HIS A 289 -4.66 10.61 8.20
CA HIS A 289 -5.87 9.82 7.91
C HIS A 289 -7.12 10.68 7.63
N ASN A 290 -7.13 11.95 8.03
CA ASN A 290 -8.22 12.89 7.78
C ASN A 290 -7.95 13.88 6.62
N MET A 291 -6.77 13.79 6.01
CA MET A 291 -6.30 14.61 4.88
C MET A 291 -6.50 13.92 3.51
N ILE A 292 -7.27 12.83 3.48
CA ILE A 292 -7.67 12.08 2.27
C ILE A 292 -9.15 11.69 2.33
N GLN A 293 -9.74 11.40 1.16
CA GLN A 293 -11.11 10.91 0.99
C GLN A 293 -11.13 9.37 0.99
N TRP A 294 -11.74 8.80 2.03
CA TRP A 294 -11.98 7.37 2.24
C TRP A 294 -12.94 7.16 3.43
N ARG A 295 -13.54 5.98 3.55
CA ARG A 295 -14.47 5.59 4.63
C ARG A 295 -13.88 5.71 6.04
N TYR A 296 -12.56 5.65 6.18
CA TYR A 296 -11.87 5.64 7.48
C TYR A 296 -11.55 7.04 8.03
N ARG A 297 -11.97 8.09 7.34
CA ARG A 297 -11.92 9.48 7.82
C ARG A 297 -12.86 9.66 9.02
N ASP A 298 -12.47 10.53 9.95
CA ASP A 298 -13.32 10.88 11.08
C ASP A 298 -14.59 11.65 10.65
N PRO A 299 -15.71 11.48 11.38
CA PRO A 299 -16.96 12.21 11.11
C PRO A 299 -16.81 13.73 11.14
N GLU A 300 -17.76 14.42 10.50
CA GLU A 300 -17.82 15.88 10.39
C GLU A 300 -17.60 16.61 11.73
N GLY A 301 -17.05 17.83 11.66
CA GLY A 301 -16.59 18.59 12.82
C GLY A 301 -15.29 18.08 13.45
N TRP A 302 -14.59 17.11 12.83
CA TRP A 302 -13.29 16.64 13.34
C TRP A 302 -12.24 17.75 13.40
N VAL A 303 -12.30 18.71 12.48
CA VAL A 303 -11.36 19.84 12.41
C VAL A 303 -11.53 20.75 13.63
N GLU A 304 -12.77 20.97 14.06
CA GLU A 304 -13.14 21.79 15.22
C GLU A 304 -12.80 21.06 16.52
N ARG A 305 -13.02 19.73 16.57
CA ARG A 305 -12.52 18.88 17.67
C ARG A 305 -11.00 18.92 17.77
N ALA A 306 -10.28 18.83 16.66
CA ALA A 306 -8.82 18.88 16.62
C ALA A 306 -8.25 20.26 17.02
N ARG A 307 -8.89 21.36 16.60
CA ARG A 307 -8.53 22.72 17.05
C ARG A 307 -8.78 22.93 18.55
N LYS A 308 -9.83 22.33 19.12
CA LYS A 308 -10.11 22.38 20.56
C LYS A 308 -9.10 21.55 21.38
N GLY A 309 -8.65 20.42 20.83
CA GLY A 309 -7.72 19.49 21.48
C GLY A 309 -8.31 18.86 22.75
N GLY A 310 -7.42 18.46 23.66
CA GLY A 310 -7.75 17.63 24.82
C GLY A 310 -7.50 16.14 24.58
N PRO A 311 -7.85 15.25 25.54
CA PRO A 311 -7.67 13.81 25.39
C PRO A 311 -8.54 13.21 24.26
N GLY A 312 -8.03 12.18 23.59
CA GLY A 312 -8.69 11.55 22.43
C GLY A 312 -7.75 11.41 21.22
N PRO A 313 -8.29 11.23 19.99
CA PRO A 313 -7.49 11.00 18.79
C PRO A 313 -6.72 12.24 18.28
N TYR A 314 -6.96 13.43 18.84
CA TYR A 314 -6.30 14.69 18.45
C TYR A 314 -5.43 15.28 19.57
N ALA A 315 -5.05 14.47 20.56
CA ALA A 315 -4.33 14.96 21.73
C ALA A 315 -2.88 15.36 21.41
N MET A 316 -2.55 16.63 21.68
CA MET A 316 -1.18 17.15 21.60
C MET A 316 -0.23 16.58 22.68
N LYS A 317 -0.80 16.02 23.75
CA LYS A 317 -0.07 15.27 24.78
C LYS A 317 -0.15 13.78 24.49
N TYR A 318 0.99 13.12 24.35
CA TYR A 318 1.05 11.71 23.97
C TYR A 318 0.48 10.73 25.01
N SER A 319 0.49 11.13 26.29
CA SER A 319 -0.21 10.47 27.40
C SER A 319 -1.72 10.46 27.23
N ASP A 320 -2.27 11.54 26.66
CA ASP A 320 -3.69 11.83 26.59
C ASP A 320 -4.29 11.33 25.26
N PHE A 321 -3.42 10.93 24.31
CA PHE A 321 -3.79 10.34 23.03
C PHE A 321 -4.52 9.00 23.19
N ARG A 322 -5.56 8.82 22.38
CA ARG A 322 -6.35 7.59 22.31
C ARG A 322 -6.61 7.21 20.85
N ALA A 323 -6.35 5.96 20.51
CA ALA A 323 -6.64 5.41 19.19
C ALA A 323 -8.14 5.07 19.07
N GLU A 324 -8.97 6.12 18.98
CA GLU A 324 -10.44 6.06 18.92
C GLU A 324 -10.90 6.65 17.57
N GLY A 325 -11.62 5.88 16.73
CA GLY A 325 -12.16 6.35 15.45
C GLY A 325 -12.04 5.34 14.30
N PRO A 326 -12.69 5.58 13.14
CA PRO A 326 -12.75 4.61 12.04
C PRO A 326 -11.38 4.17 11.51
N PHE A 327 -10.43 5.10 11.39
CA PHE A 327 -9.03 4.77 11.07
C PHE A 327 -8.41 3.85 12.12
N TRP A 328 -8.57 4.14 13.41
CA TRP A 328 -7.96 3.33 14.47
C TRP A 328 -8.54 1.92 14.59
N GLU A 329 -9.82 1.73 14.28
CA GLU A 329 -10.44 0.39 14.21
C GLU A 329 -10.12 -0.38 12.92
N ARG A 330 -9.61 0.30 11.88
CA ARG A 330 -8.94 -0.33 10.73
C ARG A 330 -7.52 -0.73 11.11
N GLU A 331 -6.73 0.17 11.68
CA GLU A 331 -5.32 -0.03 12.00
C GLU A 331 -5.06 -1.25 12.91
N LYS A 332 -6.01 -1.60 13.78
CA LYS A 332 -5.97 -2.77 14.66
C LYS A 332 -6.47 -4.08 14.03
N ALA A 333 -7.04 -4.03 12.82
CA ALA A 333 -7.76 -5.17 12.23
C ALA A 333 -6.83 -6.18 11.53
N LEU A 334 -7.32 -7.41 11.34
CA LEU A 334 -6.57 -8.50 10.72
C LEU A 334 -5.98 -8.16 9.34
N PRO A 335 -6.67 -7.46 8.41
CA PRO A 335 -6.07 -7.00 7.15
C PRO A 335 -4.80 -6.16 7.29
N GLU A 336 -4.72 -5.31 8.33
CA GLU A 336 -3.54 -4.50 8.59
C GLU A 336 -2.40 -5.33 9.15
N HIS A 337 -2.70 -6.28 10.04
CA HIS A 337 -1.71 -7.24 10.53
C HIS A 337 -1.16 -8.11 9.38
N TRP A 338 -2.02 -8.68 8.53
CA TRP A 338 -1.60 -9.52 7.39
C TRP A 338 -0.75 -8.75 6.38
N ARG A 339 -1.10 -7.50 6.06
CA ARG A 339 -0.39 -6.73 5.03
C ARG A 339 0.86 -6.00 5.52
N ARG A 340 0.96 -5.67 6.82
CA ARG A 340 2.08 -4.87 7.38
C ARG A 340 2.89 -5.50 8.49
N GLU A 341 2.50 -6.60 9.15
CA GLU A 341 3.23 -7.13 10.31
C GLU A 341 3.59 -8.62 10.19
N ALA A 342 2.66 -9.44 9.71
CA ALA A 342 2.75 -10.90 9.75
C ALA A 342 3.95 -11.49 9.00
N ALA A 343 4.33 -12.73 9.36
CA ALA A 343 5.07 -13.61 8.47
C ALA A 343 4.16 -14.10 7.34
N VAL A 344 4.71 -14.36 6.15
CA VAL A 344 3.94 -14.85 4.98
C VAL A 344 4.23 -16.35 4.77
N PRO A 345 3.28 -17.27 5.09
CA PRO A 345 3.56 -18.70 5.18
C PRO A 345 4.15 -19.31 3.91
N GLY A 346 5.17 -20.15 4.09
CA GLY A 346 5.85 -20.83 2.98
C GLY A 346 6.72 -19.92 2.11
N THR A 347 6.99 -18.68 2.52
CA THR A 347 7.98 -17.77 1.92
C THR A 347 9.15 -17.56 2.90
N SER A 348 10.09 -16.69 2.55
CA SER A 348 11.21 -16.28 3.44
C SER A 348 10.91 -14.96 4.19
N ILE A 349 9.64 -14.61 4.38
CA ILE A 349 9.22 -13.31 4.94
C ILE A 349 8.66 -13.54 6.34
N GLU A 350 9.45 -13.17 7.34
CA GLU A 350 9.13 -13.38 8.76
C GLU A 350 8.44 -12.16 9.41
N PHE A 351 8.50 -11.00 8.76
CA PHE A 351 7.87 -9.76 9.20
C PHE A 351 7.48 -8.87 8.01
N GLY A 352 6.59 -7.92 8.24
CA GLY A 352 6.22 -6.90 7.25
C GLY A 352 5.10 -7.31 6.30
N GLY A 353 4.55 -8.51 6.47
CA GLY A 353 3.33 -8.97 5.82
C GLY A 353 3.41 -9.10 4.31
N ASP A 354 2.22 -9.17 3.71
CA ASP A 354 2.04 -9.29 2.27
C ASP A 354 2.67 -8.11 1.50
N ASN A 355 2.80 -6.91 2.09
CA ASN A 355 3.54 -5.79 1.49
C ASN A 355 5.03 -6.13 1.31
N HIS A 356 5.68 -6.67 2.35
CA HIS A 356 7.09 -7.05 2.27
C HIS A 356 7.31 -8.22 1.31
N TYR A 357 6.43 -9.22 1.32
CA TYR A 357 6.49 -10.30 0.32
C TYR A 357 6.32 -9.75 -1.10
N ALA A 358 5.29 -8.94 -1.36
CA ALA A 358 5.05 -8.37 -2.69
C ALA A 358 6.25 -7.52 -3.17
N SER A 359 6.80 -6.62 -2.34
CA SER A 359 7.97 -5.84 -2.74
C SER A 359 9.20 -6.72 -3.01
N ASN A 360 9.53 -7.64 -2.10
CA ASN A 360 10.71 -8.50 -2.24
C ASN A 360 10.59 -9.42 -3.47
N GLU A 361 9.42 -10.03 -3.67
CA GLU A 361 9.13 -10.94 -4.77
C GLU A 361 9.16 -10.22 -6.14
N LEU A 362 8.64 -8.98 -6.25
CA LEU A 362 8.78 -8.20 -7.50
C LEU A 362 10.24 -7.85 -7.81
N MET A 363 11.06 -7.53 -6.80
CA MET A 363 12.50 -7.30 -7.00
C MET A 363 13.26 -8.59 -7.36
N ARG A 364 12.88 -9.74 -6.78
CA ARG A 364 13.37 -11.07 -7.20
C ARG A 364 13.01 -11.33 -8.65
N PHE A 365 11.79 -11.01 -9.07
CA PHE A 365 11.38 -11.12 -10.47
C PHE A 365 12.18 -10.18 -11.39
N VAL A 366 12.58 -8.97 -10.96
CA VAL A 366 13.53 -8.15 -11.73
C VAL A 366 14.89 -8.85 -11.89
N GLN A 367 15.48 -9.38 -10.82
CA GLN A 367 16.75 -10.13 -10.87
C GLN A 367 16.68 -11.39 -11.74
N TYR A 368 15.61 -12.18 -11.59
CA TYR A 368 15.39 -13.44 -12.30
C TYR A 368 14.97 -13.22 -13.75
N GLY A 369 13.89 -12.48 -13.96
CA GLY A 369 13.31 -12.17 -15.26
C GLY A 369 14.32 -11.48 -16.17
N SER A 370 15.12 -10.55 -15.65
CA SER A 370 16.14 -9.89 -16.47
C SER A 370 17.21 -10.84 -17.02
N ARG A 371 17.52 -11.95 -16.33
CA ARG A 371 18.45 -12.99 -16.83
C ARG A 371 17.76 -14.11 -17.63
N LYS A 372 16.44 -14.13 -17.71
CA LYS A 372 15.66 -15.05 -18.56
C LYS A 372 15.13 -14.40 -19.83
N LEU A 373 14.98 -13.07 -19.83
CA LEU A 373 14.41 -12.26 -20.91
C LEU A 373 15.49 -11.50 -21.73
N ASP A 374 16.74 -11.48 -21.27
CA ASP A 374 17.90 -10.94 -22.00
C ASP A 374 19.17 -11.78 -21.70
N ALA A 375 19.79 -12.31 -22.76
CA ALA A 375 20.98 -13.16 -22.64
C ALA A 375 22.24 -12.40 -22.18
N LYS A 376 22.39 -11.11 -22.55
CA LYS A 376 23.55 -10.29 -22.17
C LYS A 376 23.54 -10.00 -20.67
N LEU A 377 22.35 -9.82 -20.10
CA LEU A 377 22.18 -9.66 -18.65
C LEU A 377 22.41 -10.97 -17.88
N ALA A 378 22.19 -12.13 -18.51
CA ALA A 378 22.62 -13.42 -17.95
C ALA A 378 24.15 -13.55 -17.95
N GLU A 379 24.81 -13.29 -19.09
CA GLU A 379 26.26 -13.36 -19.26
C GLU A 379 27.03 -12.42 -18.32
N GLN A 380 26.52 -11.20 -18.09
CA GLN A 380 27.17 -10.21 -17.21
C GLN A 380 27.02 -10.52 -15.70
N GLY A 381 26.27 -11.57 -15.34
CA GLY A 381 26.23 -12.14 -13.99
C GLY A 381 25.69 -11.19 -12.91
N LYS A 382 26.42 -11.07 -11.79
CA LYS A 382 26.03 -10.18 -10.67
C LYS A 382 26.29 -8.70 -10.95
N LYS A 383 27.27 -8.34 -11.79
CA LYS A 383 27.77 -6.95 -11.89
C LYS A 383 26.84 -6.00 -12.65
N ALA A 384 25.86 -6.51 -13.39
CA ALA A 384 24.98 -5.71 -14.26
C ALA A 384 23.58 -5.40 -13.70
N ILE A 385 23.16 -6.05 -12.61
CA ILE A 385 21.80 -5.90 -12.05
C ILE A 385 21.93 -5.55 -10.56
N PRO A 386 21.28 -4.49 -10.04
CA PRO A 386 21.38 -4.10 -8.64
C PRO A 386 20.87 -5.19 -7.70
N ASP A 387 21.70 -5.63 -6.75
CA ASP A 387 21.34 -6.60 -5.72
C ASP A 387 20.14 -6.15 -4.88
N ILE A 388 19.43 -7.09 -4.27
CA ILE A 388 18.36 -6.77 -3.32
C ILE A 388 19.00 -6.50 -1.96
N VAL A 389 18.73 -5.33 -1.38
CA VAL A 389 19.22 -4.91 -0.07
C VAL A 389 18.07 -4.85 0.96
N ASP A 390 18.44 -4.62 2.21
CA ASP A 390 17.50 -4.51 3.33
C ASP A 390 16.42 -3.43 3.12
N PRO A 391 15.21 -3.62 3.68
CA PRO A 391 14.11 -2.68 3.50
C PRO A 391 14.33 -1.35 4.24
N PHE A 392 13.75 -0.27 3.70
CA PHE A 392 13.70 1.03 4.35
C PHE A 392 12.37 1.20 5.12
N VAL A 393 12.46 1.37 6.44
CA VAL A 393 11.30 1.44 7.33
C VAL A 393 11.10 2.86 7.87
N SER A 394 9.88 3.38 7.72
CA SER A 394 9.41 4.65 8.31
C SER A 394 7.88 4.71 8.25
N THR A 395 7.23 5.75 8.77
CA THR A 395 5.77 5.93 8.71
C THR A 395 5.29 6.42 7.32
N TYR A 396 5.71 5.75 6.25
CA TYR A 396 5.40 6.12 4.87
C TYR A 396 3.89 6.20 4.60
N SER A 397 3.50 7.22 3.83
CA SER A 397 2.08 7.53 3.59
C SER A 397 1.37 6.44 2.80
N LEU A 398 1.97 5.97 1.69
CA LEU A 398 1.33 5.02 0.79
C LEU A 398 1.08 3.65 1.45
N PRO A 399 2.07 2.96 2.08
CA PRO A 399 1.81 1.69 2.76
C PRO A 399 0.78 1.81 3.90
N THR A 400 0.67 2.97 4.54
CA THR A 400 -0.27 3.20 5.65
C THR A 400 -1.70 3.49 5.17
N LEU A 401 -1.88 4.36 4.17
CA LEU A 401 -3.16 5.05 3.87
C LEU A 401 -3.91 4.53 2.64
N VAL A 402 -3.58 3.33 2.12
CA VAL A 402 -4.39 2.68 1.08
C VAL A 402 -4.87 1.30 1.50
N ASN A 403 -6.10 0.94 1.10
CA ASN A 403 -6.64 -0.41 1.29
C ASN A 403 -6.19 -1.34 0.15
N ALA A 404 -4.92 -1.72 0.18
CA ALA A 404 -4.33 -2.67 -0.76
C ALA A 404 -3.11 -3.34 -0.13
N VAL A 405 -2.66 -4.44 -0.76
CA VAL A 405 -1.25 -4.84 -0.66
C VAL A 405 -0.42 -3.81 -1.44
N VAL A 406 0.68 -3.35 -0.86
CA VAL A 406 1.52 -2.29 -1.43
C VAL A 406 2.94 -2.82 -1.64
N ALA A 407 3.29 -3.05 -2.90
CA ALA A 407 4.66 -3.27 -3.33
C ALA A 407 5.31 -1.90 -3.64
N TYR A 408 5.84 -1.24 -2.61
CA TYR A 408 6.65 -0.03 -2.79
C TYR A 408 8.09 -0.47 -3.09
N LEU A 409 8.58 -0.12 -4.28
CA LEU A 409 9.88 -0.52 -4.82
C LEU A 409 10.79 0.68 -5.06
N GLU A 410 11.90 0.73 -4.34
CA GLU A 410 13.07 1.53 -4.71
C GLU A 410 13.91 0.67 -5.64
N ILE A 411 13.75 0.80 -6.97
CA ILE A 411 14.26 -0.20 -7.94
C ILE A 411 15.76 -0.06 -8.27
N GLY A 412 16.51 0.65 -7.43
CA GLY A 412 17.89 1.06 -7.66
C GLY A 412 18.07 2.57 -7.48
N HIS A 413 19.31 3.00 -7.29
CA HIS A 413 19.64 4.38 -6.91
C HIS A 413 20.01 5.26 -8.11
N LEU A 414 19.60 6.53 -8.09
CA LEU A 414 19.77 7.42 -9.26
C LEU A 414 21.17 8.04 -9.39
N ASP A 415 21.92 8.15 -8.30
CA ASP A 415 23.31 8.60 -8.24
C ASP A 415 24.32 7.47 -8.50
N VAL A 416 24.01 6.23 -8.11
CA VAL A 416 24.83 5.04 -8.39
C VAL A 416 24.86 4.74 -9.89
N LYS A 417 26.08 4.61 -10.46
CA LYS A 417 26.28 4.37 -11.90
C LYS A 417 25.73 3.02 -12.37
N LYS A 418 25.94 1.95 -11.57
CA LYS A 418 25.46 0.58 -11.83
C LYS A 418 23.93 0.59 -12.07
N ASP A 419 23.20 0.99 -11.04
CA ASP A 419 21.74 1.04 -10.98
C ASP A 419 21.16 1.94 -12.06
N ARG A 420 21.62 3.19 -12.17
CA ARG A 420 21.17 4.13 -13.19
C ARG A 420 21.37 3.59 -14.62
N THR A 421 22.51 2.97 -14.91
CA THR A 421 22.78 2.38 -16.24
C THR A 421 21.92 1.15 -16.49
N PHE A 422 21.72 0.27 -15.49
CA PHE A 422 20.82 -0.87 -15.60
C PHE A 422 19.38 -0.42 -15.91
N ILE A 423 18.83 0.49 -15.12
CA ILE A 423 17.44 0.93 -15.23
C ILE A 423 17.21 1.66 -16.57
N LEU A 424 18.05 2.63 -16.91
CA LEU A 424 17.85 3.44 -18.12
C LEU A 424 17.82 2.61 -19.41
N ASN A 425 18.71 1.62 -19.50
CA ASN A 425 18.91 0.81 -20.70
C ASN A 425 17.93 -0.37 -20.80
N ASN A 426 17.54 -0.97 -19.67
CA ASN A 426 16.81 -2.25 -19.65
C ASN A 426 15.32 -2.13 -19.29
N LYS A 427 14.72 -0.93 -19.31
CA LYS A 427 13.32 -0.68 -18.86
C LYS A 427 12.28 -1.65 -19.43
N ASP A 428 12.44 -2.09 -20.67
CA ASP A 428 11.52 -3.05 -21.30
C ASP A 428 11.58 -4.43 -20.65
N VAL A 429 12.80 -4.91 -20.41
CA VAL A 429 13.09 -6.18 -19.72
C VAL A 429 12.65 -6.12 -18.26
N ILE A 430 12.90 -4.99 -17.58
CA ILE A 430 12.43 -4.73 -16.22
C ILE A 430 10.89 -4.70 -16.17
N ALA A 431 10.23 -4.05 -17.14
CA ALA A 431 8.77 -3.99 -17.19
C ALA A 431 8.12 -5.35 -17.44
N ARG A 432 8.66 -6.17 -18.36
CA ARG A 432 8.23 -7.56 -18.55
C ARG A 432 8.44 -8.38 -17.28
N SER A 433 9.59 -8.23 -16.62
CA SER A 433 9.91 -8.91 -15.36
C SER A 433 8.92 -8.56 -14.25
N LEU A 434 8.62 -7.28 -14.06
CA LEU A 434 7.63 -6.80 -13.09
C LEU A 434 6.22 -7.30 -13.43
N ALA A 435 5.80 -7.24 -14.71
CA ALA A 435 4.46 -7.70 -15.11
C ALA A 435 4.25 -9.21 -14.87
N VAL A 436 5.27 -10.04 -15.10
CA VAL A 436 5.21 -11.48 -14.75
C VAL A 436 5.27 -11.70 -13.24
N GLY A 437 6.07 -10.92 -12.49
CA GLY A 437 6.06 -10.98 -11.03
C GLY A 437 4.71 -10.62 -10.42
N ILE A 438 4.06 -9.59 -10.96
CA ILE A 438 2.70 -9.20 -10.56
C ILE A 438 1.71 -10.34 -10.86
N TYR A 439 1.75 -10.93 -12.06
CA TYR A 439 0.95 -12.11 -12.39
C TYR A 439 1.18 -13.26 -11.40
N SER A 440 2.45 -13.55 -11.06
CA SER A 440 2.81 -14.60 -10.11
C SER A 440 2.30 -14.35 -8.68
N LEU A 441 2.10 -13.09 -8.27
CA LEU A 441 1.47 -12.76 -6.99
C LEU A 441 -0.04 -13.07 -6.97
N PHE A 442 -0.70 -13.21 -8.11
CA PHE A 442 -2.12 -13.59 -8.19
C PHE A 442 -2.35 -15.06 -8.56
N ALA A 443 -1.53 -15.64 -9.45
CA ALA A 443 -1.72 -16.98 -10.00
C ALA A 443 -0.65 -18.02 -9.60
N GLY A 444 0.49 -17.60 -9.06
CA GLY A 444 1.69 -18.43 -8.94
C GLY A 444 2.40 -18.65 -10.28
N LEU A 445 3.59 -19.27 -10.26
CA LEU A 445 4.32 -19.62 -11.47
C LEU A 445 5.39 -20.71 -11.25
N GLU A 446 5.39 -21.79 -12.03
CA GLU A 446 6.47 -22.78 -12.02
C GLU A 446 7.71 -22.29 -12.79
N LEU A 447 8.67 -21.68 -12.09
CA LEU A 447 9.86 -21.08 -12.70
C LEU A 447 10.88 -22.11 -13.22
N LYS A 448 11.43 -21.85 -14.41
CA LYS A 448 12.57 -22.61 -14.99
C LYS A 448 13.75 -22.69 -14.01
N SER A 449 14.63 -23.68 -14.18
CA SER A 449 15.86 -23.78 -13.36
C SER A 449 16.70 -22.49 -13.37
N TYR A 450 17.33 -22.15 -12.25
CA TYR A 450 18.04 -20.87 -12.06
C TYR A 450 19.09 -20.93 -10.96
N ASP A 451 20.34 -20.77 -11.37
CA ASP A 451 21.53 -20.79 -10.51
C ASP A 451 22.00 -19.37 -10.13
N GLY A 452 21.18 -18.35 -10.42
CA GLY A 452 21.45 -16.95 -10.12
C GLY A 452 21.01 -16.52 -8.72
N PRO A 453 21.39 -15.31 -8.28
CA PRO A 453 21.01 -14.80 -6.97
C PRO A 453 19.50 -14.45 -6.94
N TYR A 454 18.91 -14.58 -5.74
CA TYR A 454 17.54 -14.16 -5.43
C TYR A 454 16.44 -14.79 -6.31
N ARG A 455 16.38 -16.14 -6.36
CA ARG A 455 15.26 -16.86 -7.01
C ARG A 455 13.92 -16.43 -6.39
N PRO A 456 12.91 -16.04 -7.20
CA PRO A 456 11.56 -15.76 -6.70
C PRO A 456 10.91 -17.02 -6.09
N ALA A 457 10.03 -16.85 -5.11
CA ALA A 457 9.28 -17.95 -4.51
C ALA A 457 8.10 -18.40 -5.40
N SER A 458 7.58 -17.47 -6.22
CA SER A 458 6.50 -17.61 -7.19
C SER A 458 5.21 -18.23 -6.66
N LYS A 459 4.92 -17.95 -5.38
CA LYS A 459 3.66 -18.31 -4.73
C LYS A 459 2.67 -17.14 -4.83
N PRO A 460 1.39 -17.40 -5.13
CA PRO A 460 0.38 -16.36 -5.06
C PRO A 460 0.19 -15.88 -3.63
N LEU A 461 -0.22 -14.63 -3.49
CA LEU A 461 -0.79 -14.10 -2.25
C LEU A 461 -2.15 -14.73 -2.01
N ASP A 462 -2.44 -15.08 -0.75
CA ASP A 462 -3.80 -15.29 -0.31
C ASP A 462 -4.52 -13.93 -0.26
N PHE A 463 -5.10 -13.54 -1.40
CA PHE A 463 -6.00 -12.40 -1.47
C PHE A 463 -7.37 -12.71 -0.84
N LYS A 464 -7.77 -13.99 -0.80
CA LYS A 464 -9.10 -14.44 -0.39
C LYS A 464 -9.40 -14.05 1.07
N LYS A 465 -8.43 -14.13 1.98
CA LYS A 465 -8.57 -13.65 3.38
C LYS A 465 -9.02 -12.18 3.49
N TYR A 466 -8.67 -11.33 2.53
CA TYR A 466 -9.11 -9.93 2.47
C TYR A 466 -10.52 -9.78 1.87
N GLU A 467 -10.92 -10.67 0.96
CA GLU A 467 -12.23 -10.66 0.33
C GLU A 467 -13.32 -11.16 1.28
N GLU A 468 -13.01 -12.21 2.07
CA GLU A 468 -13.86 -12.80 3.10
C GLU A 468 -13.71 -12.13 4.49
N TYR A 469 -13.09 -10.96 4.58
CA TYR A 469 -12.95 -10.22 5.83
C TYR A 469 -14.32 -9.87 6.44
N GLU A 470 -14.45 -9.98 7.77
CA GLU A 470 -15.71 -9.93 8.53
C GLU A 470 -16.60 -8.70 8.26
N LYS A 471 -15.99 -7.57 7.83
CA LYS A 471 -16.67 -6.30 7.57
C LYS A 471 -17.01 -6.10 6.08
N GLY A 472 -16.84 -7.15 5.26
CA GLY A 472 -16.88 -7.11 3.80
C GLY A 472 -15.49 -6.95 3.19
N ASN A 473 -15.40 -7.18 1.86
CA ASN A 473 -14.15 -7.18 1.10
C ASN A 473 -13.32 -5.92 1.36
N TYR A 474 -12.14 -6.12 1.95
CA TYR A 474 -11.26 -5.06 2.45
C TYR A 474 -10.80 -4.09 1.34
N PHE A 475 -10.62 -4.56 0.11
CA PHE A 475 -10.24 -3.71 -1.03
C PHE A 475 -11.40 -2.83 -1.51
N LYS A 476 -12.66 -3.26 -1.29
CA LYS A 476 -13.84 -2.56 -1.80
C LYS A 476 -14.43 -1.56 -0.81
N ILE A 477 -14.45 -1.90 0.48
CA ILE A 477 -15.04 -1.07 1.56
C ILE A 477 -14.40 0.32 1.73
N VAL A 478 -13.25 0.62 1.12
CA VAL A 478 -12.51 1.88 1.34
C VAL A 478 -13.23 3.14 0.85
N THR A 479 -14.21 3.03 -0.06
CA THR A 479 -15.01 4.17 -0.57
C THR A 479 -16.49 4.09 -0.17
N ASP A 480 -16.89 3.11 0.63
CA ASP A 480 -18.30 2.76 0.88
C ASP A 480 -18.84 3.45 2.13
#